data_AF-A0A3N1Q203-F1
#
_entry.id   AF-A0A3N1Q203-F1
#
_cell.length_a   1.000
_cell.length_b   1.000
_cell.length_c   1.000
_cell.angle_alpha   90.00
_cell.angle_beta   90.00
_cell.angle_gamma   90.00
#
_symmetry.space_group_name_H-M   'P 1'
#
loop_
_entity.id
_entity.type
_entity.pdbx_description
1 polymer ?
#
loop_
_entity_poly.entity_id
_entity_poly.type
_entity_poly.pdbx_seq_one_letter_code
_entity_poly.pdbx_strand_id
1 'polypeptide(L)'
;MSDEPTYEDEPEMDPAEFEGDEVNPRADVDPFESDPEGEGDGPEYEPVDNRADFLDWFDQHFHTAEATGSREIAIWCPEWWLHPEVNARLWALFRAHQAVELSLSLDALSDWWLNHWDRHKLVLFDAQTGPFKDCDMTQGHLYQRTRGRHGPAVPAPLPPDGWHPPAT
;
A
#
# COMPACT_ATOMS: atom_id res chain seq x y z
N MET A 1 58.72 -25.92 26.42
CA MET A 1 57.69 -25.74 27.45
C MET A 1 56.68 -24.82 26.81
N SER A 2 55.62 -25.41 26.27
CA SER A 2 54.53 -24.70 25.60
C SER A 2 53.28 -25.21 26.31
N ASP A 3 52.68 -24.35 27.12
CA ASP A 3 51.46 -24.64 27.86
C ASP A 3 50.27 -24.75 26.89
N GLU A 4 49.56 -25.88 26.95
CA GLU A 4 48.26 -26.03 26.29
C GLU A 4 47.18 -25.36 27.15
N PRO A 5 46.21 -24.64 26.57
CA PRO A 5 45.10 -24.10 27.34
C PRO A 5 44.11 -25.21 27.67
N THR A 6 43.85 -25.40 28.96
CA THR A 6 42.80 -26.29 29.47
C THR A 6 41.43 -25.69 29.17
N TYR A 7 40.59 -26.44 28.44
CA TYR A 7 39.19 -26.11 28.23
C TYR A 7 38.44 -26.34 29.56
N GLU A 8 37.94 -25.27 30.17
CA GLU A 8 37.12 -25.35 31.38
C GLU A 8 35.75 -25.93 31.01
N ASP A 9 35.28 -26.91 31.80
CA ASP A 9 33.99 -27.58 31.66
C ASP A 9 32.83 -26.57 31.57
N GLU A 10 32.07 -26.63 30.47
CA GLU A 10 30.79 -25.90 30.38
C GLU A 10 29.76 -26.55 31.33
N PRO A 11 28.98 -25.77 32.08
CA PRO A 11 27.96 -26.34 32.96
C PRO A 11 26.87 -27.03 32.13
N GLU A 12 26.65 -28.33 32.38
CA GLU A 12 25.53 -29.08 31.81
C GLU A 12 24.20 -28.41 32.19
N MET A 13 23.44 -28.01 31.17
CA MET A 13 22.11 -27.41 31.31
C MET A 13 21.12 -28.50 31.74
N ASP A 14 20.49 -28.34 32.90
CA ASP A 14 19.50 -29.27 33.43
C ASP A 14 18.26 -29.35 32.50
N PRO A 15 17.90 -30.52 31.93
CA PRO A 15 16.75 -30.66 31.05
C PRO A 15 15.39 -30.44 31.74
N ALA A 16 15.35 -30.28 33.07
CA ALA A 16 14.13 -30.20 33.87
C ALA A 16 13.58 -28.77 34.09
N GLU A 17 14.23 -27.70 33.62
CA GLU A 17 13.71 -26.32 33.79
C GLU A 17 12.83 -25.81 32.61
N PHE A 18 12.39 -26.69 31.71
CA PHE A 18 11.41 -26.35 30.66
C PHE A 18 10.00 -26.87 31.01
N GLU A 19 9.45 -26.38 32.11
CA GLU A 19 7.99 -26.39 32.37
C GLU A 19 7.54 -24.94 32.08
N GLY A 20 6.79 -24.58 31.03
CA GLY A 20 5.56 -25.17 30.53
C GLY A 20 4.44 -24.15 30.73
N ASP A 21 4.35 -23.15 29.85
CA ASP A 21 3.08 -22.44 29.60
C ASP A 21 2.83 -22.46 28.09
N GLU A 22 2.18 -23.53 27.63
CA GLU A 22 1.68 -23.63 26.26
C GLU A 22 0.55 -22.60 26.09
N VAL A 23 0.90 -21.41 25.63
CA VAL A 23 -0.07 -20.47 25.04
C VAL A 23 -0.71 -21.14 23.84
N ASN A 24 -1.91 -21.71 24.05
CA ASN A 24 -2.75 -22.27 22.99
C ASN A 24 -3.17 -21.14 22.02
N PRO A 25 -2.67 -21.08 20.77
CA PRO A 25 -2.99 -20.01 19.83
C PRO A 25 -4.37 -20.17 19.18
N ARG A 26 -5.18 -21.12 19.66
CA ARG A 26 -6.52 -21.46 19.16
C ARG A 26 -7.55 -21.50 20.27
N ALA A 27 -7.50 -20.55 21.20
CA ALA A 27 -8.74 -20.15 21.84
C ALA A 27 -9.57 -19.43 20.78
N ASP A 28 -10.74 -19.97 20.48
CA ASP A 28 -11.70 -19.45 19.53
C ASP A 28 -12.10 -18.02 19.92
N VAL A 29 -11.41 -17.02 19.36
CA VAL A 29 -11.90 -15.65 19.34
C VAL A 29 -12.98 -15.58 18.28
N ASP A 30 -14.24 -15.69 18.70
CA ASP A 30 -15.37 -15.34 17.85
C ASP A 30 -15.22 -13.85 17.47
N PRO A 31 -15.03 -13.50 16.18
CA PRO A 31 -14.87 -12.11 15.76
C PRO A 31 -16.11 -11.24 16.00
N PHE A 32 -17.22 -11.82 16.43
CA PHE A 32 -18.52 -11.17 16.60
C PHE A 32 -19.06 -11.16 18.04
N GLU A 33 -18.35 -11.73 19.02
CA GLU A 33 -18.69 -11.48 20.43
C GLU A 33 -18.15 -10.11 20.85
N SER A 34 -18.98 -9.08 20.67
CA SER A 34 -18.76 -7.78 21.30
C SER A 34 -19.12 -7.88 22.78
N ASP A 35 -18.11 -7.87 23.65
CA ASP A 35 -18.29 -7.67 25.09
C ASP A 35 -18.93 -6.29 25.31
N PRO A 36 -20.16 -6.19 25.86
CA PRO A 36 -20.76 -4.91 26.14
C PRO A 36 -20.24 -4.42 27.50
N GLU A 37 -19.69 -3.21 27.49
CA GLU A 37 -19.30 -2.40 28.66
C GLU A 37 -17.83 -2.51 29.11
N GLY A 38 -16.97 -1.91 28.28
CA GLY A 38 -15.79 -1.20 28.76
C GLY A 38 -15.80 0.22 28.18
N GLU A 39 -16.14 1.22 29.00
CA GLU A 39 -15.73 2.61 28.75
C GLU A 39 -14.20 2.69 28.92
N GLY A 40 -13.49 2.16 27.92
CA GLY A 40 -12.07 2.37 27.75
C GLY A 40 -11.88 3.64 26.95
N ASP A 41 -11.26 4.64 27.56
CA ASP A 41 -10.54 5.69 26.83
C ASP A 41 -9.39 4.99 26.07
N GLY A 42 -9.74 4.40 24.92
CA GLY A 42 -8.77 3.84 24.00
C GLY A 42 -7.82 4.95 23.56
N PRO A 43 -6.59 4.64 23.13
CA PRO A 43 -5.68 5.67 22.67
C PRO A 43 -6.37 6.50 21.59
N GLU A 44 -6.47 7.81 21.81
CA GLU A 44 -6.95 8.77 20.82
C GLU A 44 -6.05 8.61 19.59
N TYR A 45 -6.57 7.92 18.57
CA TYR A 45 -5.85 7.73 17.32
C TYR A 45 -5.91 9.05 16.56
N GLU A 46 -4.94 9.91 16.85
CA GLU A 46 -4.69 11.08 16.03
C GLU A 46 -4.41 10.60 14.60
N PRO A 47 -5.25 10.96 13.60
CA PRO A 47 -5.03 10.54 12.24
C PRO A 47 -3.67 11.05 11.78
N VAL A 48 -2.74 10.14 11.53
CA VAL A 48 -1.42 10.49 11.02
C VAL A 48 -1.61 11.13 9.65
N ASP A 49 -1.30 12.43 9.56
CA ASP A 49 -1.28 13.14 8.29
C ASP A 49 -0.05 12.71 7.49
N ASN A 50 -0.24 11.69 6.64
CA ASN A 50 0.80 11.16 5.77
C ASN A 50 0.97 11.98 4.47
N ARG A 51 0.37 13.18 4.36
CA ARG A 51 0.41 13.95 3.12
C ARG A 51 1.82 14.42 2.77
N ALA A 52 2.58 14.89 3.76
CA ALA A 52 3.96 15.35 3.54
C ALA A 52 4.82 14.19 3.03
N ASP A 53 4.79 13.06 3.75
CA ASP A 53 5.52 11.85 3.39
C ASP A 53 5.13 11.33 2.00
N PHE A 54 3.84 11.37 1.66
CA PHE A 54 3.36 11.00 0.34
C PHE A 54 3.93 11.90 -0.76
N LEU A 55 3.97 13.22 -0.55
CA LEU A 55 4.50 14.17 -1.54
C LEU A 55 6.01 14.04 -1.69
N ASP A 56 6.74 13.82 -0.60
CA ASP A 56 8.18 13.60 -0.60
C ASP A 56 8.52 12.28 -1.31
N TRP A 57 7.79 11.21 -0.99
CA TRP A 57 7.91 9.93 -1.69
C TRP A 57 7.58 10.08 -3.18
N PHE A 58 6.50 10.79 -3.52
CA PHE A 58 6.08 11.00 -4.90
C PHE A 58 7.18 11.70 -5.70
N ASP A 59 7.75 12.79 -5.17
CA ASP A 59 8.82 13.53 -5.84
C ASP A 59 10.05 12.63 -6.07
N GLN A 60 10.54 11.95 -5.02
CA GLN A 60 11.71 11.07 -5.12
C GLN A 60 11.48 9.89 -6.07
N HIS A 61 10.30 9.28 -6.00
CA HIS A 61 9.97 8.11 -6.80
C HIS A 61 9.88 8.47 -8.28
N PHE A 62 9.23 9.58 -8.63
CA PHE A 62 9.11 10.02 -10.03
C PHE A 62 10.40 10.58 -10.62
N HIS A 63 11.35 11.04 -9.81
CA HIS A 63 12.72 11.31 -10.26
C HIS A 63 13.51 10.03 -10.61
N THR A 64 13.16 8.90 -9.99
CA THR A 64 13.78 7.59 -10.24
C THR A 64 13.08 6.83 -11.37
N ALA A 65 11.76 6.99 -11.48
CA ALA A 65 10.93 6.26 -12.42
C ALA A 65 11.17 6.71 -13.86
N GLU A 66 11.69 5.81 -14.68
CA GLU A 66 11.77 6.05 -16.12
C GLU A 66 10.46 5.67 -16.82
N ALA A 67 10.00 6.55 -17.69
CA ALA A 67 8.93 6.28 -18.64
C ALA A 67 9.48 5.50 -19.85
N THR A 68 9.83 4.22 -19.65
CA THR A 68 10.34 3.34 -20.70
C THR A 68 9.22 2.48 -21.32
N GLY A 69 9.04 2.58 -22.64
CA GLY A 69 8.04 1.83 -23.41
C GLY A 69 8.03 2.23 -24.89
N SER A 70 8.05 1.25 -25.81
CA SER A 70 8.19 1.49 -27.24
C SER A 70 6.85 1.77 -27.92
N ARG A 71 6.43 3.04 -28.01
CA ARG A 71 5.96 3.69 -29.28
C ARG A 71 5.30 5.05 -29.12
N GLU A 72 4.92 5.50 -27.94
CA GLU A 72 4.32 6.82 -27.75
C GLU A 72 4.89 7.44 -26.49
N ILE A 73 5.12 8.76 -26.51
CA ILE A 73 5.56 9.53 -25.35
C ILE A 73 4.61 9.17 -24.20
N ALA A 74 5.15 8.72 -23.06
CA ALA A 74 4.32 8.41 -21.90
C ALA A 74 3.45 9.64 -21.56
N ILE A 75 2.12 9.45 -21.60
CA ILE A 75 1.19 10.56 -21.39
C ILE A 75 1.08 10.81 -19.89
N TRP A 76 1.33 12.05 -19.50
CA TRP A 76 1.19 12.52 -18.12
C TRP A 76 0.45 13.85 -18.11
N CYS A 77 -0.55 13.99 -17.24
CA CYS A 77 -1.23 15.26 -17.04
C CYS A 77 -0.48 16.10 -16.00
N PRO A 78 -0.10 17.36 -16.30
CA PRO A 78 0.56 18.22 -15.32
C PRO A 78 -0.33 18.57 -14.12
N GLU A 79 -1.65 18.42 -14.26
CA GLU A 79 -2.65 18.58 -13.20
C GLU A 79 -3.17 17.21 -12.72
N TRP A 80 -2.29 16.23 -12.59
CA TRP A 80 -2.64 14.84 -12.26
C TRP A 80 -3.52 14.69 -11.02
N TRP A 81 -3.41 15.60 -10.04
CA TRP A 81 -4.22 15.61 -8.82
C TRP A 81 -5.72 15.79 -9.08
N LEU A 82 -6.12 16.24 -10.28
CA LEU A 82 -7.52 16.34 -10.69
C LEU A 82 -8.13 15.00 -11.14
N HIS A 83 -7.34 13.91 -11.13
CA HIS A 83 -7.78 12.56 -11.46
C HIS A 83 -7.93 11.70 -10.19
N PRO A 84 -9.17 11.49 -9.67
CA PRO A 84 -9.38 10.71 -8.46
C PRO A 84 -8.83 9.27 -8.55
N GLU A 85 -8.93 8.65 -9.72
CA GLU A 85 -8.36 7.31 -9.96
C GLU A 85 -6.83 7.31 -9.83
N VAL A 86 -6.16 8.34 -10.37
CA VAL A 86 -4.69 8.47 -10.28
C VAL A 86 -4.29 8.70 -8.83
N ASN A 87 -4.97 9.59 -8.12
CA ASN A 87 -4.72 9.83 -6.69
C ASN A 87 -4.84 8.54 -5.88
N ALA A 88 -5.90 7.76 -6.11
CA ALA A 88 -6.11 6.48 -5.43
C ALA A 88 -4.99 5.46 -5.74
N ARG A 89 -4.57 5.36 -7.00
CA ARG A 89 -3.48 4.48 -7.43
C ARG A 89 -2.13 4.87 -6.81
N LEU A 90 -1.78 6.16 -6.85
CA LEU A 90 -0.53 6.67 -6.27
C LEU A 90 -0.52 6.51 -4.74
N TRP A 91 -1.64 6.77 -4.08
CA TRP A 91 -1.76 6.55 -2.65
C TRP A 91 -1.59 5.07 -2.29
N ALA A 92 -2.20 4.16 -3.03
CA ALA A 92 -2.02 2.72 -2.83
C ALA A 92 -0.56 2.28 -3.00
N LEU A 93 0.13 2.80 -4.02
CA LEU A 93 1.56 2.55 -4.23
C LEU A 93 2.41 3.02 -3.05
N PHE A 94 2.16 4.23 -2.58
CA PHE A 94 2.84 4.80 -1.41
C PHE A 94 2.61 3.97 -0.15
N ARG A 95 1.36 3.58 0.15
CA ARG A 95 1.05 2.73 1.31
C ARG A 95 1.72 1.36 1.22
N ALA A 96 1.76 0.77 0.03
CA ALA A 96 2.48 -0.48 -0.20
C ALA A 96 4.00 -0.30 -0.03
N HIS A 97 4.56 0.85 -0.41
CA HIS A 97 5.98 1.15 -0.22
C HIS A 97 6.32 1.32 1.27
N GLN A 98 5.48 2.02 2.04
CA GLN A 98 5.65 2.11 3.49
C GLN A 98 5.64 0.73 4.16
N ALA A 99 4.82 -0.20 3.68
CA ALA A 99 4.83 -1.56 4.19
C ALA A 99 6.14 -2.31 3.89
N VAL A 100 6.82 -1.99 2.78
CA VAL A 100 8.17 -2.52 2.48
C VAL A 100 9.18 -2.01 3.49
N GLU A 101 9.12 -0.74 3.87
CA GLU A 101 10.07 -0.13 4.84
C GLU A 101 9.99 -0.77 6.22
N LEU A 102 8.83 -1.30 6.60
CA LEU A 102 8.61 -2.03 7.85
C LEU A 102 8.83 -3.54 7.72
N SER A 103 9.08 -4.05 6.52
CA SER A 103 9.19 -5.48 6.25
C SER A 103 10.53 -6.05 6.73
N LEU A 104 10.48 -7.26 7.30
CA LEU A 104 11.68 -8.05 7.61
C LEU A 104 12.17 -8.87 6.40
N SER A 105 11.41 -8.91 5.31
CA SER A 105 11.76 -9.71 4.14
C SER A 105 12.74 -8.97 3.22
N LEU A 106 13.82 -9.65 2.84
CA LEU A 106 14.87 -9.08 1.99
C LEU A 106 14.43 -8.82 0.54
N ASP A 107 13.40 -9.52 0.08
CA ASP A 107 12.82 -9.41 -1.27
C ASP A 107 11.64 -8.43 -1.36
N ALA A 108 11.16 -7.88 -0.24
CA ALA A 108 9.96 -7.05 -0.19
C ALA A 108 10.00 -5.86 -1.17
N LEU A 109 11.17 -5.22 -1.32
CA LEU A 109 11.33 -4.11 -2.26
C LEU A 109 11.23 -4.59 -3.72
N SER A 110 11.86 -5.73 -4.06
CA SER A 110 11.78 -6.27 -5.42
C SER A 110 10.36 -6.69 -5.76
N ASP A 111 9.66 -7.31 -4.81
CA ASP A 111 8.26 -7.69 -4.98
C ASP A 111 7.36 -6.48 -5.16
N TRP A 112 7.62 -5.39 -4.45
CA TRP A 112 6.88 -4.15 -4.62
C TRP A 112 7.03 -3.55 -6.01
N TRP A 113 8.24 -3.54 -6.57
CA TRP A 113 8.46 -3.10 -7.94
C TRP A 113 7.66 -3.94 -8.94
N LEU A 114 7.75 -5.26 -8.85
CA LEU A 114 7.13 -6.17 -9.83
C LEU A 114 5.60 -6.24 -9.70
N ASN A 115 5.08 -6.26 -8.48
CA ASN A 115 3.68 -6.54 -8.23
C ASN A 115 2.83 -5.28 -7.98
N HIS A 116 3.46 -4.17 -7.58
CA HIS A 116 2.76 -2.91 -7.37
C HIS A 116 3.15 -1.89 -8.43
N TRP A 117 4.41 -1.44 -8.46
CA TRP A 117 4.80 -0.35 -9.35
C TRP A 117 4.59 -0.67 -10.82
N ASP A 118 5.19 -1.74 -11.35
CA ASP A 118 5.16 -2.04 -12.78
C ASP A 118 3.72 -2.21 -13.31
N ARG A 119 2.85 -2.83 -12.51
CA ARG A 119 1.44 -3.00 -12.87
C ARG A 119 0.67 -1.68 -12.91
N HIS A 120 0.90 -0.80 -11.95
CA HIS A 120 0.29 0.53 -11.95
C HIS A 120 0.89 1.43 -13.03
N LYS A 121 2.21 1.39 -13.23
CA LYS A 121 2.96 2.10 -14.27
C LYS A 121 2.37 1.83 -15.65
N LEU A 122 2.10 0.55 -15.96
CA LEU A 122 1.48 0.15 -17.23
C LEU A 122 0.14 0.86 -17.49
N VAL A 123 -0.67 1.08 -16.45
CA VAL A 123 -1.96 1.77 -16.59
C VAL A 123 -1.80 3.29 -16.59
N LEU A 124 -0.97 3.83 -15.69
CA LEU A 124 -0.78 5.27 -15.52
C LEU A 124 -0.21 5.91 -16.79
N PHE A 125 0.70 5.23 -17.48
CA PHE A 125 1.36 5.75 -18.68
C PHE A 125 0.79 5.21 -19.99
N ASP A 126 -0.34 4.50 -19.98
CA ASP A 126 -1.00 4.04 -21.20
C ASP A 126 -1.66 5.22 -21.92
N ALA A 127 -1.12 5.56 -23.09
CA ALA A 127 -1.61 6.64 -23.94
C ALA A 127 -3.02 6.41 -24.51
N GLN A 128 -3.41 5.14 -24.68
CA GLN A 128 -4.63 4.74 -25.37
C GLN A 128 -5.78 4.50 -24.39
N THR A 129 -5.48 3.86 -23.25
CA THR A 129 -6.52 3.45 -22.29
C THR A 129 -6.36 4.04 -20.90
N GLY A 130 -5.21 4.66 -20.60
CA GLY A 130 -4.89 5.19 -19.29
C GLY A 130 -5.70 6.44 -18.90
N PRO A 131 -5.63 6.83 -17.62
CA PRO A 131 -6.44 7.92 -17.06
C PRO A 131 -6.10 9.30 -17.66
N PHE A 132 -4.94 9.44 -18.30
CA PHE A 132 -4.49 10.68 -18.92
C PHE A 132 -4.73 10.76 -20.43
N LYS A 133 -5.29 9.72 -21.07
CA LYS A 133 -5.42 9.64 -22.54
C LYS A 133 -6.10 10.85 -23.22
N ASP A 134 -7.00 11.53 -22.51
CA ASP A 134 -7.76 12.67 -23.01
C ASP A 134 -7.22 14.03 -22.50
N CYS A 135 -6.07 14.03 -21.80
CA CYS A 135 -5.44 15.24 -21.28
C CYS A 135 -4.37 15.78 -22.21
N ASP A 136 -4.13 17.08 -22.13
CA ASP A 136 -3.01 17.70 -22.83
C ASP A 136 -1.79 17.74 -21.91
N MET A 137 -0.65 17.23 -22.39
CA MET A 137 0.58 17.17 -21.59
C MET A 137 1.16 18.55 -21.25
N THR A 138 0.80 19.59 -22.02
CA THR A 138 1.28 20.96 -21.83
C THR A 138 0.22 21.87 -21.20
N GLN A 139 -1.05 21.67 -21.56
CA GLN A 139 -2.15 22.57 -21.21
C GLN A 139 -3.02 22.05 -20.06
N GLY A 140 -2.83 20.81 -19.62
CA GLY A 140 -3.46 20.27 -18.42
C GLY A 140 -4.72 19.43 -18.64
N HIS A 141 -5.46 19.28 -17.56
CA HIS A 141 -6.56 18.32 -17.43
C HIS A 141 -7.72 18.67 -18.37
N LEU A 142 -8.06 17.74 -19.27
CA LEU A 142 -9.18 17.85 -20.20
C LEU A 142 -9.29 19.20 -20.93
N TYR A 143 -8.16 19.86 -21.23
CA TYR A 143 -8.10 21.21 -21.81
C TYR A 143 -9.03 21.38 -23.02
N GLN A 144 -9.15 20.34 -23.86
CA GLN A 144 -9.96 20.35 -25.08
C GLN A 144 -11.43 19.92 -24.87
N ARG A 145 -11.77 19.26 -23.74
CA ARG A 145 -13.10 18.63 -23.56
C ARG A 145 -14.01 19.31 -22.55
N THR A 146 -13.50 19.90 -21.47
CA THR A 146 -14.30 20.69 -20.52
C THR A 146 -13.42 21.19 -19.38
N ARG A 147 -13.26 22.51 -19.25
CA ARG A 147 -12.84 23.09 -17.97
C ARG A 147 -13.89 22.76 -16.91
N GLY A 148 -13.56 21.89 -15.95
CA GLY A 148 -14.32 21.74 -14.70
C GLY A 148 -15.41 20.68 -14.63
N ARG A 149 -15.45 19.66 -15.50
CA ARG A 149 -16.29 18.47 -15.25
C ARG A 149 -15.50 17.41 -14.49
N HIS A 150 -15.48 17.50 -13.17
CA HIS A 150 -15.09 16.39 -12.29
C HIS A 150 -16.35 15.58 -11.96
N GLY A 151 -16.75 14.69 -12.88
CA GLY A 151 -17.79 13.70 -12.63
C GLY A 151 -17.18 12.37 -12.20
N PRO A 152 -17.95 11.47 -11.57
CA PRO A 152 -17.50 10.10 -11.32
C PRO A 152 -17.06 9.45 -12.64
N ALA A 153 -15.90 8.79 -12.63
CA ALA A 153 -15.32 8.15 -13.82
C ALA A 153 -16.30 7.15 -14.47
N VAL A 154 -17.10 6.48 -13.64
CA VAL A 154 -18.20 5.62 -14.05
C VAL A 154 -19.45 6.04 -13.28
N PRO A 155 -20.55 6.41 -13.96
CA PRO A 155 -21.84 6.57 -13.31
C PRO A 155 -22.28 5.21 -12.73
N ALA A 156 -22.23 5.07 -11.41
CA ALA A 156 -22.65 3.88 -10.68
C ALA A 156 -23.87 4.24 -9.82
N PRO A 157 -25.10 4.21 -10.37
CA PRO A 157 -26.29 4.44 -9.55
C PRO A 157 -26.39 3.34 -8.50
N LEU A 158 -26.75 3.74 -7.27
CA LEU A 158 -27.05 2.77 -6.23
C LEU A 158 -28.27 1.94 -6.63
N PRO A 159 -28.31 0.64 -6.26
CA PRO A 159 -29.49 -0.16 -6.51
C PRO A 159 -30.68 0.39 -5.69
N PRO A 160 -31.93 0.13 -6.11
CA PRO A 160 -33.12 0.56 -5.36
C PRO A 160 -33.15 0.00 -3.93
N ASP A 161 -33.87 0.67 -3.01
CA ASP A 161 -33.96 0.32 -1.57
C ASP A 161 -34.39 -1.13 -1.25
N GLY A 162 -34.96 -1.87 -2.22
CA GLY A 162 -35.38 -3.27 -2.08
C GLY A 162 -34.46 -4.28 -2.76
N TRP A 163 -33.27 -3.88 -3.22
CA TRP A 163 -32.31 -4.80 -3.81
C TRP A 163 -31.54 -5.54 -2.72
N HIS A 164 -31.38 -6.85 -2.92
CA HIS A 164 -30.59 -7.73 -2.06
C HIS A 164 -29.64 -8.57 -2.91
N PRO A 165 -28.41 -8.83 -2.45
CA PRO A 165 -27.49 -9.73 -3.15
C PRO A 165 -28.05 -11.16 -3.19
N PRO A 166 -27.67 -11.99 -4.19
CA PRO A 166 -28.10 -13.39 -4.24
C PRO A 166 -27.64 -14.12 -2.98
N ALA A 167 -28.53 -14.96 -2.43
CA ALA A 167 -28.20 -15.79 -1.27
C ALA A 167 -27.06 -16.77 -1.64
N THR A 168 -26.00 -16.76 -0.83
CA THR A 168 -24.88 -17.71 -0.89
C THR A 168 -25.26 -19.07 -0.34
#